data_AF-A0A847Y4Y5-F1
#
_entry.id   AF-A0A847Y4Y5-F1
#
_cell.length_a   1.000
_cell.length_b   1.000
_cell.length_c   1.000
_cell.angle_alpha   90.00
_cell.angle_beta   90.00
_cell.angle_gamma   90.00
#
_symmetry.space_group_name_H-M   'P 1'
#
loop_
_entity.id
_entity.type
_entity.pdbx_description
1 polymer ?
#
loop_
_entity_poly.entity_id
_entity_poly.type
_entity_poly.pdbx_seq_one_letter_code
_entity_poly.pdbx_strand_id
1 'polypeptide(L)'
;MNDTAKLVELLKKKVKLVAMLAPSFPIMYEYPQIVGRLKRLGFSYVVEVAVGAKKTNEEVLTLLKNNPGSRFIASPCASFVRLVRKKHPQLLPYLAFKADSPMVATAKIVREKYPGFKPVFIGPCIVKKLESSEDYSELDILVVNYKELDSVLQQLGIVDDPEDVNSLFDMSEKSTRIYPMDAGLTDTSGIRNILNEDEIMVVSGWKNCETALEEFEKNKKIRFLDILFCDGGCINGPGISSNLNLEERKKKIIEFAQRQS
;
A
#
# COMPACT_ATOMS: atom_id res chain seq x y z
N MET A 1 22.29 4.47 -9.13
CA MET A 1 22.22 3.08 -8.62
C MET A 1 20.75 2.68 -8.59
N ASN A 2 20.36 1.54 -9.16
CA ASN A 2 18.96 1.08 -9.07
C ASN A 2 18.64 0.57 -7.65
N ASP A 3 17.36 0.52 -7.27
CA ASP A 3 16.97 0.18 -5.89
C ASP A 3 17.36 -1.26 -5.50
N THR A 4 17.43 -2.19 -6.46
CA THR A 4 17.99 -3.54 -6.28
C THR A 4 19.42 -3.50 -5.75
N ALA A 5 20.32 -2.77 -6.44
CA ALA A 5 21.71 -2.65 -6.03
C ALA A 5 21.84 -1.95 -4.67
N LYS A 6 21.01 -0.94 -4.41
CA LYS A 6 20.95 -0.24 -3.12
C LYS A 6 20.52 -1.19 -1.99
N LEU A 7 19.50 -2.02 -2.19
CA LEU A 7 19.09 -3.02 -1.20
C LEU A 7 20.22 -4.02 -0.93
N VAL A 8 20.84 -4.58 -1.98
CA VAL A 8 21.96 -5.52 -1.84
C VAL A 8 23.13 -4.90 -1.08
N GLU A 9 23.47 -3.64 -1.34
CA GLU A 9 24.52 -2.93 -0.61
C GLU A 9 24.18 -2.79 0.88
N LEU A 10 22.95 -2.40 1.21
CA LEU A 10 22.50 -2.27 2.61
C LEU A 10 22.54 -3.61 3.34
N LEU A 11 22.14 -4.70 2.68
CA LEU A 11 22.19 -6.06 3.22
C LEU A 11 23.65 -6.49 3.47
N LYS A 12 24.55 -6.27 2.51
CA LYS A 12 25.98 -6.57 2.66
C LYS A 12 26.63 -5.79 3.80
N LYS A 13 26.22 -4.53 3.98
CA LYS A 13 26.66 -3.67 5.08
C LYS A 13 25.99 -4.00 6.42
N LYS A 14 25.09 -4.99 6.46
CA LYS A 14 24.31 -5.39 7.65
C LYS A 14 23.60 -4.20 8.30
N VAL A 15 23.08 -3.30 7.47
CA VAL A 15 22.25 -2.20 7.95
C VAL A 15 21.00 -2.78 8.62
N LYS A 16 20.56 -2.16 9.70
CA LYS A 16 19.33 -2.52 10.41
C LYS A 16 18.12 -2.17 9.54
N LEU A 17 17.45 -3.17 8.97
CA LEU A 17 16.33 -2.98 8.05
C LEU A 17 15.03 -3.59 8.60
N VAL A 18 13.90 -2.92 8.32
CA VAL A 18 12.54 -3.44 8.55
C VAL A 18 11.83 -3.54 7.21
N ALA A 19 11.35 -4.72 6.84
CA ALA A 19 10.54 -4.92 5.65
C ALA A 19 9.08 -4.57 5.94
N MET A 20 8.49 -3.66 5.15
CA MET A 20 7.07 -3.32 5.17
C MET A 20 6.43 -3.97 3.94
N LEU A 21 5.82 -5.15 4.13
CA LEU A 21 5.27 -5.96 3.05
C LEU A 21 3.84 -5.54 2.72
N ALA A 22 3.60 -5.12 1.48
CA ALA A 22 2.28 -4.70 1.02
C ALA A 22 1.30 -5.88 1.02
N PRO A 23 0.02 -5.69 1.42
CA PRO A 23 -0.98 -6.77 1.54
C PRO A 23 -1.35 -7.44 0.21
N SER A 24 -0.87 -6.92 -0.93
CA SER A 24 -0.98 -7.58 -2.25
C SER A 24 -0.04 -8.78 -2.43
N PHE A 25 0.87 -9.02 -1.48
CA PHE A 25 1.88 -10.06 -1.60
C PHE A 25 1.34 -11.49 -1.82
N PRO A 26 0.14 -11.90 -1.35
CA PRO A 26 -0.36 -13.26 -1.56
C PRO A 26 -0.53 -13.65 -3.03
N ILE A 27 -0.60 -12.65 -3.92
CA ILE A 27 -0.63 -12.87 -5.38
C ILE A 27 0.71 -13.39 -5.91
N MET A 28 1.81 -12.97 -5.28
CA MET A 28 3.18 -13.25 -5.70
C MET A 28 3.84 -14.36 -4.89
N TYR A 29 3.51 -14.46 -3.60
CA TYR A 29 4.25 -15.30 -2.67
C TYR A 29 3.32 -16.01 -1.71
N GLU A 30 3.71 -17.23 -1.32
CA GLU A 30 3.01 -17.99 -0.30
C GLU A 30 3.38 -17.52 1.12
N TYR A 31 2.36 -17.44 1.99
CA TYR A 31 2.52 -17.21 3.43
C TYR A 31 2.53 -18.57 4.16
N PRO A 32 3.43 -18.80 5.15
CA PRO A 32 4.35 -17.83 5.78
C PRO A 32 5.72 -17.68 5.10
N GLN A 33 6.00 -18.44 4.04
CA GLN A 33 7.32 -18.58 3.41
C GLN A 33 8.03 -17.27 3.04
N ILE A 34 7.29 -16.30 2.50
CA ILE A 34 7.86 -14.98 2.15
C ILE A 34 8.46 -14.24 3.34
N VAL A 35 7.87 -14.35 4.52
CA VAL A 35 8.36 -13.66 5.71
C VAL A 35 9.67 -14.28 6.17
N GLY A 36 9.75 -15.62 6.17
CA GLY A 36 11.00 -16.34 6.46
C GLY A 36 12.11 -15.99 5.47
N ARG A 37 11.80 -15.92 4.17
CA ARG A 37 12.75 -15.45 3.14
C ARG A 37 13.26 -14.04 3.42
N LEU A 38 12.40 -13.10 3.77
CA LEU A 38 12.81 -11.73 4.09
C LEU A 38 13.73 -11.69 5.34
N LYS A 39 13.43 -12.50 6.36
CA LYS A 39 14.26 -12.59 7.56
C LYS A 39 15.64 -13.21 7.26
N ARG A 40 15.69 -14.32 6.51
CA ARG A 40 16.95 -14.93 6.04
C ARG A 40 17.74 -14.03 5.10
N LEU A 41 17.05 -13.21 4.30
CA LEU A 41 17.69 -12.22 3.44
C LEU A 41 18.45 -11.15 4.24
N GLY A 42 18.03 -10.87 5.49
CA GLY A 42 18.72 -9.97 6.41
C GLY A 42 17.83 -8.89 7.04
N PHE A 43 16.52 -8.90 6.78
CA PHE A 43 15.59 -8.01 7.49
C PHE A 43 15.43 -8.47 8.94
N SER A 44 15.56 -7.53 9.89
CA SER A 44 15.41 -7.87 11.31
C SER A 44 13.96 -8.01 11.74
N TYR A 45 13.06 -7.27 11.07
CA TYR A 45 11.62 -7.33 11.28
C TYR A 45 10.89 -7.27 9.95
N VAL A 46 9.74 -7.94 9.88
CA VAL A 46 8.82 -7.93 8.74
C VAL A 46 7.44 -7.56 9.26
N VAL A 47 6.90 -6.45 8.77
CA VAL A 47 5.60 -5.92 9.18
C VAL A 47 4.67 -5.84 7.97
N GLU A 48 3.38 -6.12 8.19
CA GLU A 48 2.36 -5.88 7.17
C GLU A 48 2.07 -4.38 7.04
N VAL A 49 2.03 -3.89 5.80
CA VAL A 49 1.56 -2.51 5.51
C VAL A 49 0.08 -2.33 5.87
N ALA A 50 -0.67 -3.43 6.04
CA ALA A 50 -2.02 -3.41 6.58
C ALA A 50 -2.10 -2.68 7.94
N VAL A 51 -1.05 -2.72 8.76
CA VAL A 51 -1.00 -1.98 10.01
C VAL A 51 -1.07 -0.46 9.78
N GLY A 52 -0.34 0.05 8.77
CA GLY A 52 -0.45 1.46 8.38
C GLY A 52 -1.78 1.79 7.74
N ALA A 53 -2.37 0.86 6.98
CA ALA A 53 -3.68 1.04 6.37
C ALA A 53 -4.79 1.29 7.42
N LYS A 54 -4.72 0.66 8.59
CA LYS A 54 -5.64 0.96 9.69
C LYS A 54 -5.47 2.38 10.20
N LYS A 55 -4.23 2.87 10.31
CA LYS A 55 -3.98 4.25 10.69
C LYS A 55 -4.49 5.25 9.64
N THR A 56 -4.28 4.96 8.36
CA THR A 56 -4.86 5.74 7.25
C THR A 56 -6.39 5.81 7.36
N ASN A 57 -7.04 4.67 7.66
CA ASN A 57 -8.50 4.63 7.84
C ASN A 57 -8.98 5.55 8.96
N GLU A 58 -8.32 5.52 10.12
CA GLU A 58 -8.63 6.39 11.26
C GLU A 58 -8.49 7.87 10.89
N GLU A 59 -7.45 8.23 10.15
CA GLU A 59 -7.18 9.60 9.72
C GLU A 59 -8.24 10.09 8.71
N VAL A 60 -8.55 9.30 7.68
CA VAL A 60 -9.60 9.65 6.71
C VAL A 60 -10.96 9.79 7.39
N LEU A 61 -11.31 8.85 8.28
CA LEU A 61 -12.57 8.90 9.01
C LEU A 61 -12.63 10.14 9.92
N THR A 62 -11.53 10.50 10.57
CA THR A 62 -11.41 11.71 11.38
C THR A 62 -11.57 12.97 10.53
N LEU A 63 -10.98 13.02 9.34
CA LEU A 63 -11.16 14.13 8.40
C LEU A 63 -12.62 14.33 8.00
N LEU A 64 -13.32 13.25 7.68
CA LEU A 64 -14.74 13.29 7.32
C LEU A 64 -15.63 13.73 8.49
N LYS A 65 -15.36 13.24 9.70
CA LYS A 65 -16.13 13.60 10.92
C LYS A 65 -15.89 15.04 11.35
N ASN A 66 -14.66 15.51 11.32
CA ASN A 66 -14.30 16.86 11.77
C ASN A 66 -14.67 17.95 10.76
N ASN A 67 -14.99 17.59 9.52
CA ASN A 67 -15.39 18.54 8.48
C ASN A 67 -16.74 18.13 7.87
N PRO A 68 -17.86 18.21 8.62
CA PRO A 68 -19.18 17.90 8.09
C PRO A 68 -19.49 18.72 6.83
N GLY A 69 -20.01 18.06 5.79
CA GLY A 69 -20.30 18.69 4.50
C GLY A 69 -19.08 18.89 3.58
N SER A 70 -17.85 18.68 4.07
CA SER A 70 -16.68 18.65 3.19
C SER A 70 -16.65 17.39 2.33
N ARG A 71 -15.93 17.51 1.21
CA ARG A 71 -15.77 16.47 0.20
C ARG A 71 -14.29 16.13 0.11
N PHE A 72 -13.97 14.84 -0.01
CA PHE A 72 -12.60 14.36 -0.07
C PHE A 72 -12.41 13.34 -1.18
N ILE A 73 -11.22 13.34 -1.75
CA ILE A 73 -10.71 12.33 -2.67
C ILE A 73 -9.57 11.60 -1.95
N ALA A 74 -9.65 10.28 -1.88
CA ALA A 74 -8.61 9.46 -1.27
C ALA A 74 -7.26 9.65 -2.00
N SER A 75 -6.18 9.74 -1.23
CA SER A 75 -4.82 9.94 -1.73
C SER A 75 -3.80 8.80 -1.50
N PRO A 76 -4.17 7.53 -1.19
CA PRO A 76 -3.16 6.49 -0.99
C PRO A 76 -2.49 6.04 -2.30
N CYS A 77 -3.14 6.26 -3.46
CA CYS A 77 -2.63 5.87 -4.77
C CYS A 77 -1.66 6.92 -5.31
N ALA A 78 -0.36 6.62 -5.23
CA ALA A 78 0.70 7.52 -5.67
C ALA A 78 0.49 7.97 -7.12
N SER A 79 0.25 7.05 -8.07
CA SER A 79 0.01 7.36 -9.49
C SER A 79 -1.13 8.35 -9.71
N PHE A 80 -2.25 8.14 -9.00
CA PHE A 80 -3.42 9.02 -9.12
C PHE A 80 -3.13 10.43 -8.57
N VAL A 81 -2.45 10.54 -7.42
CA VAL A 81 -2.04 11.85 -6.87
C VAL A 81 -1.20 12.64 -7.88
N ARG A 82 -0.29 11.98 -8.62
CA ARG A 82 0.52 12.65 -9.65
C ARG A 82 -0.32 13.06 -10.86
N LEU A 83 -1.29 12.23 -11.26
CA LEU A 83 -2.25 12.59 -12.31
C LEU A 83 -2.99 13.88 -11.94
N VAL A 84 -3.52 13.98 -10.72
CA VAL A 84 -4.23 15.17 -10.24
C VAL A 84 -3.28 16.38 -10.20
N ARG A 85 -2.09 16.26 -9.60
CA ARG A 85 -1.10 17.36 -9.57
C ARG A 85 -0.76 17.91 -10.95
N LYS A 86 -0.66 17.03 -11.95
CA LYS A 86 -0.26 17.42 -13.31
C LYS A 86 -1.40 17.95 -14.16
N LYS A 87 -2.59 17.33 -14.08
CA LYS A 87 -3.69 17.59 -15.01
C LYS A 87 -4.90 18.28 -14.38
N HIS A 88 -5.12 18.10 -13.08
CA HIS A 88 -6.27 18.63 -12.35
C HIS A 88 -5.84 19.37 -11.07
N PRO A 89 -4.94 20.38 -11.17
CA PRO A 89 -4.44 21.08 -10.00
C PRO A 89 -5.54 21.75 -9.17
N GLN A 90 -6.67 22.11 -9.79
CA GLN A 90 -7.86 22.65 -9.12
C GLN A 90 -8.50 21.67 -8.12
N LEU A 91 -8.23 20.35 -8.26
CA LEU A 91 -8.75 19.31 -7.38
C LEU A 91 -7.82 18.97 -6.20
N LEU A 92 -6.62 19.55 -6.16
CA LEU A 92 -5.67 19.34 -5.05
C LEU A 92 -6.26 19.64 -3.66
N PRO A 93 -7.08 20.69 -3.45
CA PRO A 93 -7.69 20.96 -2.15
C PRO A 93 -8.62 19.86 -1.64
N TYR A 94 -9.13 18.99 -2.52
CA TYR A 94 -10.00 17.87 -2.16
C TYR A 94 -9.22 16.59 -1.83
N LEU A 95 -7.94 16.48 -2.21
CA LEU A 95 -7.14 15.32 -1.86
C LEU A 95 -6.94 15.26 -0.34
N ALA A 96 -7.17 14.09 0.25
CA ALA A 96 -7.05 13.83 1.68
C ALA A 96 -5.59 13.78 2.17
N PHE A 97 -4.76 14.75 1.82
CA PHE A 97 -3.33 14.80 2.16
C PHE A 97 -3.01 14.81 3.66
N LYS A 98 -4.00 15.12 4.50
CA LYS A 98 -3.87 15.01 5.96
C LYS A 98 -3.93 13.57 6.47
N ALA A 99 -4.34 12.62 5.63
CA ALA A 99 -4.25 11.19 5.91
C ALA A 99 -3.06 10.61 5.15
N ASP A 100 -2.14 9.99 5.88
CA ASP A 100 -0.97 9.34 5.30
C ASP A 100 -1.41 8.15 4.44
N SER A 101 -0.66 7.83 3.39
CA SER A 101 -0.86 6.55 2.70
C SER A 101 -0.44 5.39 3.62
N PRO A 102 -0.93 4.16 3.39
CA PRO A 102 -0.54 3.00 4.20
C PRO A 102 0.97 2.80 4.31
N MET A 103 1.73 3.06 3.22
CA MET A 103 3.19 2.98 3.25
C MET A 103 3.81 3.98 4.23
N VAL A 104 3.35 5.23 4.18
CA VAL A 104 3.86 6.33 5.00
C VAL A 104 3.48 6.11 6.47
N ALA A 105 2.22 5.75 6.72
CA ALA A 105 1.73 5.43 8.05
C ALA A 105 2.50 4.24 8.66
N THR A 106 2.74 3.16 7.91
CA THR A 106 3.57 2.04 8.38
C THR A 106 5.00 2.49 8.65
N ALA A 107 5.59 3.34 7.81
CA ALA A 107 6.96 3.82 8.02
C ALA A 107 7.08 4.66 9.31
N LYS A 108 6.10 5.52 9.61
CA LYS A 108 6.03 6.27 10.87
C LYS A 108 5.96 5.33 12.07
N ILE A 109 5.09 4.32 12.02
CA ILE A 109 4.96 3.27 13.05
C ILE A 109 6.28 2.51 13.24
N VAL A 110 6.95 2.15 12.14
CA VAL A 110 8.25 1.46 12.17
C VAL A 110 9.32 2.31 12.84
N ARG A 111 9.40 3.61 12.54
CA ARG A 111 10.41 4.51 13.15
C ARG A 111 10.21 4.69 14.64
N GLU A 112 8.95 4.69 15.09
CA GLU A 112 8.61 4.76 16.52
C GLU A 112 8.97 3.45 17.23
N LYS A 113 8.53 2.30 16.69
CA LYS A 113 8.69 1.00 17.35
C LYS A 113 10.08 0.39 17.22
N TYR A 114 10.76 0.66 16.11
CA TYR A 114 12.08 0.13 15.77
C TYR A 114 13.06 1.27 15.49
N PRO A 115 13.41 2.10 16.50
CA PRO A 115 14.29 3.24 16.30
C PRO A 115 15.66 2.80 15.78
N GLY A 116 16.18 3.54 14.79
CA GLY A 116 17.45 3.25 14.12
C GLY A 116 17.38 2.17 13.03
N PHE A 117 16.20 1.61 12.75
CA PHE A 117 15.98 0.74 11.60
C PHE A 117 15.49 1.54 10.40
N LYS A 118 16.04 1.24 9.22
CA LYS A 118 15.59 1.83 7.97
C LYS A 118 14.36 1.07 7.45
N PRO A 119 13.23 1.76 7.18
CA PRO A 119 12.05 1.13 6.58
C PRO A 119 12.29 0.83 5.09
N VAL A 120 11.91 -0.37 4.67
CA VAL A 120 11.93 -0.80 3.26
C VAL A 120 10.54 -1.26 2.86
N PHE A 121 9.85 -0.47 2.05
CA PHE A 121 8.56 -0.86 1.49
C PHE A 121 8.76 -1.87 0.35
N ILE A 122 8.00 -2.96 0.40
CA ILE A 122 7.99 -4.01 -0.60
C ILE A 122 6.57 -4.16 -1.15
N GLY A 123 6.35 -3.80 -2.41
CA GLY A 123 4.99 -3.79 -2.96
C GLY A 123 4.88 -3.75 -4.48
N PRO A 124 3.66 -3.59 -5.02
CA PRO A 124 3.41 -3.73 -6.46
C PRO A 124 3.63 -2.44 -7.25
N CYS A 125 3.80 -1.29 -6.58
CA CYS A 125 3.76 0.02 -7.23
C CYS A 125 5.15 0.68 -7.25
N ILE A 126 5.66 0.96 -8.45
CA ILE A 126 6.91 1.70 -8.63
C ILE A 126 6.79 3.18 -8.28
N VAL A 127 5.60 3.78 -8.42
CA VAL A 127 5.37 5.22 -8.18
C VAL A 127 5.46 5.57 -6.69
N LYS A 128 5.39 4.57 -5.79
CA LYS A 128 5.70 4.76 -4.37
C LYS A 128 7.13 5.26 -4.12
N LYS A 129 8.06 5.03 -5.06
CA LYS A 129 9.42 5.62 -5.01
C LYS A 129 9.36 7.14 -4.96
N LEU A 130 8.54 7.75 -5.83
CA LEU A 130 8.34 9.20 -5.85
C LEU A 130 7.64 9.69 -4.58
N GLU A 131 6.73 8.91 -4.00
CA GLU A 131 6.07 9.29 -2.75
C GLU A 131 7.06 9.31 -1.60
N SER A 132 7.93 8.30 -1.52
CA SER A 132 9.02 8.30 -0.56
C SER A 132 10.01 9.45 -0.80
N SER A 133 10.47 9.66 -2.03
CA SER A 133 11.58 10.58 -2.29
C SER A 133 11.18 12.04 -2.40
N GLU A 134 9.96 12.36 -2.84
CA GLU A 134 9.52 13.74 -3.08
C GLU A 134 8.53 14.23 -2.03
N ASP A 135 7.60 13.38 -1.57
CA ASP A 135 6.54 13.79 -0.64
C ASP A 135 6.93 13.58 0.83
N TYR A 136 7.73 12.55 1.13
CA TYR A 136 8.08 12.12 2.49
C TYR A 136 9.56 11.75 2.63
N SER A 137 10.44 12.57 2.04
CA SER A 137 11.88 12.32 1.97
C SER A 137 12.54 12.15 3.34
N GLU A 138 11.98 12.80 4.37
CA GLU A 138 12.43 12.74 5.76
C GLU A 138 12.25 11.35 6.39
N LEU A 139 11.35 10.52 5.86
CA LEU A 139 11.12 9.16 6.34
C LEU A 139 12.19 8.16 5.85
N ASP A 140 12.95 8.52 4.81
CA ASP A 140 14.05 7.73 4.23
C ASP A 140 13.66 6.27 3.89
N ILE A 141 12.45 6.10 3.34
CA ILE A 141 11.90 4.79 2.97
C ILE A 141 12.57 4.30 1.67
N LEU A 142 13.21 3.15 1.71
CA LEU A 142 13.60 2.47 0.46
C LEU A 142 12.37 1.76 -0.12
N VAL A 143 12.08 1.97 -1.39
CA VAL A 143 10.94 1.35 -2.07
C VAL A 143 11.44 0.34 -3.08
N VAL A 144 11.02 -0.91 -2.89
CA VAL A 144 11.40 -2.07 -3.72
C VAL A 144 10.12 -2.68 -4.25
N ASN A 145 10.00 -2.84 -5.56
CA ASN A 145 8.86 -3.55 -6.12
C ASN A 145 9.08 -5.08 -6.11
N TYR A 146 8.04 -5.89 -6.31
CA TYR A 146 8.17 -7.34 -6.26
C TYR A 146 9.18 -7.92 -7.28
N LYS A 147 9.24 -7.39 -8.50
CA LYS A 147 10.24 -7.83 -9.50
C LYS A 147 11.67 -7.54 -9.05
N GLU A 148 11.87 -6.42 -8.37
CA GLU A 148 13.17 -6.06 -7.79
C GLU A 148 13.52 -6.96 -6.61
N LEU A 149 12.55 -7.29 -5.75
CA LEU A 149 12.73 -8.26 -4.67
C LEU A 149 13.09 -9.65 -5.22
N ASP A 150 12.37 -10.14 -6.24
CA ASP A 150 12.65 -11.43 -6.87
C ASP A 150 14.09 -11.49 -7.40
N SER A 151 14.55 -10.41 -8.03
CA SER A 151 15.93 -10.29 -8.49
C SER A 151 16.94 -10.37 -7.34
N VAL A 152 16.65 -9.72 -6.19
CA VAL A 152 17.54 -9.79 -5.01
C VAL A 152 17.54 -11.18 -4.39
N LEU A 153 16.38 -11.81 -4.22
CA LEU A 153 16.25 -13.17 -3.68
C LEU A 153 17.02 -14.17 -4.55
N GLN A 154 16.86 -14.09 -5.87
CA GLN A 154 17.60 -14.93 -6.82
C GLN A 154 19.10 -14.68 -6.75
N GLN A 155 19.54 -13.43 -6.74
CA GLN A 155 20.96 -13.06 -6.68
C GLN A 155 21.65 -13.59 -5.42
N LEU A 156 20.93 -13.64 -4.29
CA LEU A 156 21.46 -14.08 -3.00
C LEU A 156 21.09 -15.53 -2.66
N GLY A 157 20.47 -16.27 -3.58
CA GLY A 157 20.15 -17.69 -3.41
C GLY A 157 19.15 -17.96 -2.29
N ILE A 158 18.25 -17.02 -1.98
CA ILE A 158 17.23 -17.19 -0.94
C ILE A 158 16.01 -17.90 -1.53
N VAL A 159 15.80 -19.15 -1.10
CA VAL A 159 14.67 -20.01 -1.50
C VAL A 159 13.68 -20.19 -0.35
N ASP A 160 12.51 -20.76 -0.62
CA ASP A 160 11.54 -21.15 0.42
C ASP A 160 12.12 -22.23 1.35
N ASP A 161 11.72 -22.19 2.61
CA ASP A 161 12.12 -23.15 3.65
C ASP A 161 10.88 -23.51 4.48
N PRO A 162 10.25 -24.67 4.22
CA PRO A 162 9.08 -25.14 4.94
C PRO A 162 9.28 -25.28 6.45
N GLU A 163 10.52 -25.44 6.92
CA GLU A 163 10.86 -25.67 8.32
C GLU A 163 11.23 -24.37 9.06
N ASP A 164 11.17 -23.22 8.39
CA ASP A 164 11.54 -21.94 9.02
C ASP A 164 10.56 -21.53 10.13
N VAL A 165 11.02 -21.68 11.36
CA VAL A 165 10.33 -21.27 12.59
C VAL A 165 10.19 -19.75 12.72
N ASN A 166 10.96 -18.95 11.98
CA ASN A 166 10.94 -17.49 12.01
C ASN A 166 10.21 -16.90 10.78
N SER A 167 9.02 -17.40 10.49
CA SER A 167 8.25 -17.06 9.29
C SER A 167 6.96 -16.26 9.57
N LEU A 168 6.80 -15.74 10.78
CA LEU A 168 5.66 -14.89 11.15
C LEU A 168 6.00 -13.40 11.09
N PHE A 169 4.98 -12.60 10.76
CA PHE A 169 5.07 -11.14 10.82
C PHE A 169 5.30 -10.66 12.25
N ASP A 170 6.21 -9.69 12.40
CA ASP A 170 6.46 -9.02 13.68
C ASP A 170 5.34 -8.01 14.02
N MET A 171 4.59 -7.55 13.00
CA MET A 171 3.35 -6.80 13.14
C MET A 171 2.40 -7.11 11.99
N SER A 172 1.14 -7.36 12.31
CA SER A 172 0.06 -7.67 11.36
C SER A 172 -1.23 -6.96 11.76
N GLU A 173 -2.10 -6.71 10.78
CA GLU A 173 -3.44 -6.16 11.03
C GLU A 173 -4.42 -6.77 10.04
N LYS A 174 -5.31 -7.63 10.55
CA LYS A 174 -6.22 -8.43 9.72
C LYS A 174 -7.31 -7.58 9.07
N SER A 175 -7.82 -6.57 9.80
CA SER A 175 -9.00 -5.80 9.40
C SER A 175 -8.83 -5.01 8.10
N THR A 176 -7.60 -4.79 7.67
CA THR A 176 -7.26 -3.99 6.49
C THR A 176 -6.47 -4.79 5.43
N ARG A 177 -6.44 -6.13 5.50
CA ARG A 177 -5.76 -6.95 4.47
C ARG A 177 -6.38 -6.85 3.07
N ILE A 178 -7.64 -6.44 2.97
CA ILE A 178 -8.33 -6.22 1.68
C ILE A 178 -8.00 -4.88 1.01
N TYR A 179 -7.17 -4.04 1.64
CA TYR A 179 -6.79 -2.72 1.12
C TYR A 179 -6.20 -2.67 -0.31
N PRO A 180 -5.51 -3.71 -0.85
CA PRO A 180 -4.96 -3.58 -2.19
C PRO A 180 -6.03 -3.73 -3.29
N MET A 181 -7.27 -4.09 -2.95
CA MET A 181 -8.39 -4.13 -3.89
C MET A 181 -9.07 -2.76 -3.97
N ASP A 182 -9.87 -2.55 -5.02
CA ASP A 182 -10.81 -1.44 -5.05
C ASP A 182 -11.81 -1.49 -3.89
N ALA A 183 -12.29 -0.32 -3.48
CA ALA A 183 -13.06 -0.10 -2.24
C ALA A 183 -12.33 -0.49 -0.94
N GLY A 184 -11.10 -1.01 -0.97
CA GLY A 184 -10.42 -1.53 0.23
C GLY A 184 -10.30 -0.51 1.37
N LEU A 185 -10.11 0.78 1.07
CA LEU A 185 -10.17 1.85 2.06
C LEU A 185 -11.61 2.07 2.54
N THR A 186 -12.53 2.29 1.61
CA THR A 186 -13.97 2.52 1.91
C THR A 186 -14.56 1.44 2.80
N ASP A 187 -14.31 0.17 2.47
CA ASP A 187 -14.93 -0.99 3.11
C ASP A 187 -14.32 -1.31 4.48
N THR A 188 -13.08 -0.89 4.75
CA THR A 188 -12.39 -1.17 6.03
C THR A 188 -12.30 0.03 6.96
N SER A 189 -12.62 1.23 6.50
CA SER A 189 -12.52 2.48 7.28
C SER A 189 -13.76 2.82 8.09
N GLY A 190 -14.90 2.18 7.79
CA GLY A 190 -16.18 2.53 8.38
C GLY A 190 -16.81 3.80 7.79
N ILE A 191 -16.33 4.28 6.63
CA ILE A 191 -16.93 5.43 5.92
C ILE A 191 -18.40 5.17 5.58
N ARG A 192 -18.75 3.93 5.21
CA ARG A 192 -20.14 3.51 4.96
C ARG A 192 -21.06 3.62 6.18
N ASN A 193 -20.51 3.77 7.38
CA ASN A 193 -21.32 3.98 8.59
C ASN A 193 -21.65 5.46 8.84
N ILE A 194 -21.03 6.39 8.08
CA ILE A 194 -21.19 7.84 8.28
C ILE A 194 -21.61 8.60 7.02
N LEU A 195 -21.51 7.97 5.85
CA LEU A 195 -21.96 8.50 4.56
C LEU A 195 -22.97 7.54 3.95
N ASN A 196 -23.94 8.08 3.21
CA ASN A 196 -24.85 7.28 2.41
C ASN A 196 -24.14 6.71 1.16
N GLU A 197 -24.68 5.62 0.61
CA GLU A 197 -24.11 4.96 -0.58
C GLU A 197 -23.99 5.90 -1.79
N ASP A 198 -24.92 6.84 -1.94
CA ASP A 198 -24.92 7.84 -3.02
C ASP A 198 -24.01 9.06 -2.76
N GLU A 199 -23.36 9.11 -1.59
CA GLU A 199 -22.30 10.07 -1.25
C GLU A 199 -20.89 9.48 -1.45
N ILE A 200 -20.79 8.19 -1.76
CA ILE A 200 -19.53 7.46 -1.94
C ILE A 200 -19.37 7.07 -3.40
N MET A 201 -18.20 7.33 -3.97
CA MET A 201 -17.83 6.86 -5.30
C MET A 201 -16.54 6.05 -5.21
N VAL A 202 -16.58 4.79 -5.64
CA VAL A 202 -15.41 3.92 -5.77
C VAL A 202 -15.07 3.76 -7.24
N VAL A 203 -13.83 4.05 -7.60
CA VAL A 203 -13.34 3.92 -8.97
C VAL A 203 -11.97 3.24 -8.99
N SER A 204 -11.77 2.33 -9.93
CA SER A 204 -10.44 1.79 -10.23
C SER A 204 -10.20 1.81 -11.73
N GLY A 205 -8.92 1.90 -12.11
CA GLY A 205 -8.49 1.87 -13.50
C GLY A 205 -8.19 3.23 -14.11
N TRP A 206 -7.07 3.31 -14.82
CA TRP A 206 -6.52 4.56 -15.32
C TRP A 206 -7.43 5.23 -16.35
N LYS A 207 -8.17 4.42 -17.13
CA LYS A 207 -9.16 4.90 -18.12
C LYS A 207 -10.35 5.59 -17.47
N ASN A 208 -10.68 5.21 -16.25
CA ASN A 208 -11.84 5.71 -15.52
C ASN A 208 -11.51 6.95 -14.67
N CYS A 209 -10.23 7.24 -14.44
CA CYS A 209 -9.79 8.30 -13.54
C CYS A 209 -10.26 9.69 -13.99
N GLU A 210 -10.13 10.02 -15.29
CA GLU A 210 -10.54 11.32 -15.83
C GLU A 210 -12.06 11.53 -15.66
N THR A 211 -12.87 10.56 -16.08
CA THR A 211 -14.33 10.59 -15.95
C THR A 211 -14.77 10.69 -14.49
N ALA A 212 -14.10 9.99 -13.58
CA ALA A 212 -14.41 10.05 -12.15
C ALA A 212 -14.11 11.43 -11.53
N LEU A 213 -13.04 12.09 -11.97
CA LEU A 213 -12.73 13.46 -11.54
C LEU A 213 -13.78 14.44 -12.06
N GLU A 214 -14.19 14.33 -13.31
CA GLU A 214 -15.27 15.15 -13.87
C GLU A 214 -16.60 14.95 -13.13
N GLU A 215 -16.96 13.71 -12.83
CA GLU A 215 -18.17 13.39 -12.07
C GLU A 215 -18.08 13.95 -10.66
N PHE A 216 -16.93 13.82 -9.99
CA PHE A 216 -16.70 14.45 -8.69
C PHE A 216 -16.81 15.98 -8.76
N GLU A 217 -16.37 16.63 -9.84
CA GLU A 217 -16.54 18.07 -10.00
C GLU A 217 -18.00 18.48 -10.19
N LYS A 218 -18.74 17.77 -11.04
CA LYS A 218 -20.12 18.09 -11.41
C LYS A 218 -21.11 17.70 -10.31
N ASN A 219 -20.98 16.51 -9.76
CA ASN A 219 -21.89 15.94 -8.78
C ASN A 219 -21.43 16.23 -7.35
N LYS A 220 -21.95 17.33 -6.78
CA LYS A 220 -21.61 17.78 -5.42
C LYS A 220 -22.09 16.84 -4.31
N LYS A 221 -22.94 15.85 -4.63
CA LYS A 221 -23.42 14.85 -3.68
C LYS A 221 -22.32 13.88 -3.26
N ILE A 222 -21.37 13.59 -4.15
CA ILE A 222 -20.24 12.71 -3.84
C ILE A 222 -19.36 13.40 -2.80
N ARG A 223 -19.36 12.90 -1.57
CA ARG A 223 -18.54 13.39 -0.47
C ARG A 223 -17.23 12.64 -0.33
N PHE A 224 -17.16 11.40 -0.77
CA PHE A 224 -15.92 10.63 -0.73
C PHE A 224 -15.68 9.89 -2.05
N LEU A 225 -14.55 10.17 -2.68
CA LEU A 225 -14.07 9.45 -3.86
C LEU A 225 -12.88 8.56 -3.47
N ASP A 226 -13.10 7.25 -3.43
CA ASP A 226 -12.06 6.23 -3.28
C ASP A 226 -11.60 5.79 -4.67
N ILE A 227 -10.37 6.15 -5.03
CA ILE A 227 -9.90 6.02 -6.40
C ILE A 227 -8.50 5.45 -6.49
N LEU A 228 -8.37 4.39 -7.30
CA LEU A 228 -7.11 3.70 -7.56
C LEU A 228 -6.79 3.71 -9.07
N PHE A 229 -5.52 3.96 -9.40
CA PHE A 229 -5.10 4.09 -10.81
C PHE A 229 -5.06 2.75 -11.57
N CYS A 230 -4.82 1.63 -10.89
CA CYS A 230 -4.76 0.31 -11.52
C CYS A 230 -6.15 -0.33 -11.52
N ASP A 231 -6.50 -1.08 -12.57
CA ASP A 231 -7.79 -1.77 -12.68
C ASP A 231 -7.95 -2.80 -11.54
N GLY A 232 -9.04 -2.70 -10.77
CA GLY A 232 -9.29 -3.52 -9.58
C GLY A 232 -8.35 -3.25 -8.40
N GLY A 233 -7.52 -2.20 -8.46
CA GLY A 233 -6.64 -1.77 -7.38
C GLY A 233 -5.18 -2.21 -7.51
N CYS A 234 -4.44 -2.08 -6.41
CA CYS A 234 -3.01 -2.43 -6.33
C CYS A 234 -2.70 -3.89 -6.66
N ILE A 235 -3.70 -4.79 -6.58
CA ILE A 235 -3.60 -6.19 -7.05
C ILE A 235 -3.28 -6.32 -8.56
N ASN A 236 -3.43 -5.25 -9.32
CA ASN A 236 -3.05 -5.16 -10.72
C ASN A 236 -1.93 -4.13 -10.97
N GLY A 237 -1.11 -3.86 -9.95
CA GLY A 237 0.03 -2.96 -10.06
C GLY A 237 1.15 -3.50 -10.97
N PRO A 238 2.02 -2.62 -11.52
CA PRO A 238 3.03 -2.99 -12.52
C PRO A 238 4.14 -3.94 -12.01
N GLY A 239 4.29 -4.05 -10.69
CA GLY A 239 5.18 -5.00 -10.03
C GLY A 239 4.59 -6.41 -9.89
N ILE A 240 3.31 -6.62 -10.15
CA ILE A 240 2.70 -7.95 -10.12
C ILE A 240 3.11 -8.72 -11.38
N SER A 241 3.73 -9.88 -11.20
CA SER A 241 4.10 -10.82 -12.27
C SER A 241 3.46 -12.17 -11.97
N SER A 242 2.17 -12.30 -12.31
CA SER A 242 1.36 -13.48 -12.03
C SER A 242 0.44 -13.78 -13.20
N ASN A 243 0.30 -15.07 -13.53
CA ASN A 243 -0.61 -15.55 -14.59
C ASN A 243 -2.08 -15.51 -14.17
N LEU A 244 -2.36 -15.21 -12.90
CA LEU A 244 -3.72 -15.09 -12.38
C LEU A 244 -4.45 -13.91 -13.02
N ASN A 245 -5.72 -14.11 -13.38
CA ASN A 245 -6.63 -13.05 -13.79
C ASN A 245 -7.08 -12.20 -12.58
N LEU A 246 -7.81 -11.11 -12.82
CA LEU A 246 -8.18 -10.16 -11.77
C LEU A 246 -9.02 -10.81 -10.65
N GLU A 247 -9.97 -11.66 -10.99
CA GLU A 247 -10.86 -12.30 -10.02
C GLU A 247 -10.12 -13.34 -9.18
N GLU A 248 -9.21 -14.11 -9.79
CA GLU A 248 -8.33 -15.03 -9.06
C GLU A 248 -7.41 -14.29 -8.08
N ARG A 249 -6.90 -13.11 -8.46
CA ARG A 249 -6.10 -12.26 -7.58
C ARG A 249 -6.93 -11.74 -6.41
N LYS A 250 -8.15 -11.26 -6.66
CA LYS A 250 -9.09 -10.84 -5.59
C LYS A 250 -9.37 -11.98 -4.62
N LYS A 251 -9.64 -13.19 -5.15
CA LYS A 251 -9.86 -14.40 -4.35
C LYS A 251 -8.67 -14.69 -3.43
N LYS A 252 -7.44 -14.66 -3.94
CA LYS A 252 -6.23 -14.85 -3.11
C LYS A 252 -6.12 -13.83 -1.97
N ILE A 253 -6.45 -12.56 -2.22
CA ILE A 253 -6.44 -11.52 -1.18
C ILE A 253 -7.52 -11.79 -0.13
N ILE A 254 -8.73 -12.13 -0.54
CA ILE A 254 -9.84 -12.44 0.38
C ILE A 254 -9.52 -13.66 1.24
N GLU A 255 -9.01 -14.73 0.65
CA GLU A 255 -8.60 -15.94 1.37
C GLU A 255 -7.52 -15.63 2.40
N PHE A 256 -6.49 -14.85 2.03
CA PHE A 256 -5.46 -14.42 2.97
C PHE A 256 -6.01 -13.51 4.08
N ALA A 257 -6.92 -12.60 3.75
CA ALA A 257 -7.58 -11.73 4.72
C ALA A 257 -8.42 -12.51 5.74
N GLN A 258 -8.93 -13.69 5.37
CA GLN A 258 -9.71 -14.55 6.27
C GLN A 258 -8.85 -15.44 7.17
N ARG A 259 -7.60 -15.76 6.79
CA ARG A 259 -6.69 -16.58 7.60
C ARG A 259 -6.53 -16.01 9.02
N GLN A 260 -6.56 -16.89 10.01
CA GLN A 260 -6.06 -16.55 11.36
C GLN A 260 -4.53 -16.55 11.31
N SER A 261 -3.90 -15.69 12.11
CA SER A 261 -2.47 -15.36 12.11
C SER A 261 -1.55 -16.58 12.02
#